data_AF-C5LSV2-F1
#
_entry.id   AF-C5LSV2-F1
#
_cell.length_a   1.000
_cell.length_b   1.000
_cell.length_c   1.000
_cell.angle_alpha   90.00
_cell.angle_beta   90.00
_cell.angle_gamma   90.00
#
_symmetry.space_group_name_H-M   'P 1'
#
loop_
_entity.id
_entity.type
_entity.pdbx_description
1 polymer ?
#
loop_
_entity_poly.entity_id
_entity_poly.type
_entity_poly.pdbx_seq_one_letter_code
_entity_poly.pdbx_strand_id
1 'polypeptide(L)'
;MQTLRSCDQVTSERLYNFIPQSGLPTPATTGLVSGRNGEPSARGMWPLASRSLLYRLIITDLVCPLCEYLRHTVGPGDLEIDAAEMAVSCLLIGCTSCDQDVRKICVLSIYDNFMPEAAKSRIDDRLAWALSRINWECVSDRYFIPVLLDLVLIPCDLLKPEDSGDSDSTMWPTEAIGEVVKEMEDPRERLMLVHEAYNGSVDVAHEVWIQVFSQLASNRAVRACQYLLKEVTLIGRQSALNPSVPQTLLAGLNECEGCDGIDPIILIQCACDHRCWSLASDALQQMAVGNDDATAMEAWWAILDLCRLTGDPETELWARRAMGVEDAVLQADTLLLQGHWVDAQ
;
A
#
# COMPACT_ATOMS: atom_id res chain seq x y z
N MET A 1 -38.14 9.60 -21.09
CA MET A 1 -37.37 8.36 -20.90
C MET A 1 -36.11 8.76 -20.12
N GLN A 2 -36.01 8.81 -18.78
CA GLN A 2 -36.35 7.85 -17.71
C GLN A 2 -36.02 6.42 -18.20
N THR A 3 -34.98 5.72 -17.74
CA THR A 3 -34.42 5.52 -16.39
C THR A 3 -33.00 4.93 -16.50
N LEU A 4 -31.98 5.50 -15.84
CA LEU A 4 -30.65 4.87 -15.65
C LEU A 4 -29.88 5.51 -14.47
N ARG A 5 -30.55 5.77 -13.36
CA ARG A 5 -29.93 6.19 -12.09
C ARG A 5 -30.68 5.53 -10.94
N SER A 6 -30.11 4.47 -10.34
CA SER A 6 -30.35 4.10 -8.93
C SER A 6 -29.69 2.81 -8.42
N CYS A 7 -28.87 2.05 -9.16
CA CYS A 7 -28.37 0.76 -8.64
C CYS A 7 -26.99 0.80 -7.94
N ASP A 8 -26.08 1.73 -8.27
CA ASP A 8 -24.69 1.66 -7.77
C ASP A 8 -24.47 2.30 -6.39
N GLN A 9 -25.40 3.13 -5.89
CA GLN A 9 -25.29 3.73 -4.56
C GLN A 9 -25.88 2.86 -3.44
N VAL A 10 -26.80 1.94 -3.77
CA VAL A 10 -27.58 1.21 -2.76
C VAL A 10 -26.80 0.03 -2.15
N THR A 11 -25.79 -0.50 -2.84
CA THR A 11 -24.93 -1.59 -2.33
C THR A 11 -23.82 -1.09 -1.41
N SER A 12 -23.24 0.08 -1.70
CA SER A 12 -22.23 0.73 -0.84
C SER A 12 -22.85 1.23 0.49
N GLU A 13 -24.04 1.85 0.46
CA GLU A 13 -24.72 2.31 1.68
C GLU A 13 -25.20 1.15 2.58
N ARG A 14 -25.45 -0.04 2.04
CA ARG A 14 -25.89 -1.19 2.84
C ARG A 14 -24.75 -1.88 3.60
N LEU A 15 -23.52 -1.82 3.09
CA LEU A 15 -22.34 -2.32 3.81
C LEU A 15 -21.88 -1.36 4.91
N TYR A 16 -22.02 -0.04 4.69
CA TYR A 16 -21.72 0.97 5.71
C TYR A 16 -22.64 0.89 6.95
N ASN A 17 -23.86 0.35 6.81
CA ASN A 17 -24.82 0.23 7.90
C ASN A 17 -24.63 -1.03 8.78
N PHE A 18 -23.73 -1.95 8.40
CA PHE A 18 -23.41 -3.15 9.21
C PHE A 18 -22.17 -2.97 10.11
N ILE A 19 -21.46 -1.86 9.97
CA ILE A 19 -20.37 -1.47 10.86
C ILE A 19 -20.98 -0.57 11.93
N PRO A 20 -20.96 -0.93 13.23
CA PRO A 20 -21.37 0.00 14.26
C PRO A 20 -20.48 1.25 14.17
N GLN A 21 -21.08 2.40 13.83
CA GLN A 21 -20.46 3.71 13.97
C GLN A 21 -20.28 4.03 15.46
N SER A 22 -19.37 3.34 16.14
CA SER A 22 -18.91 3.74 17.47
C SER A 22 -17.64 4.56 17.28
N GLY A 23 -17.74 5.86 17.60
CA GLY A 23 -16.68 6.84 17.42
C GLY A 23 -15.34 6.43 18.02
N LEU A 24 -14.28 6.88 17.35
CA LEU A 24 -12.91 6.95 17.86
C LEU A 24 -12.90 7.54 19.28
N PRO A 25 -12.30 6.88 20.28
CA PRO A 25 -11.97 7.56 21.52
C PRO A 25 -10.75 8.46 21.27
N THR A 26 -10.94 9.76 21.43
CA THR A 26 -9.85 10.71 21.64
C THR A 26 -9.12 10.38 22.96
N PRO A 27 -7.79 10.54 23.05
CA PRO A 27 -7.07 10.24 24.28
C PRO A 27 -7.27 11.40 25.26
N ALA A 28 -8.16 11.24 26.24
CA ALA A 28 -8.29 12.16 27.34
C ALA A 28 -8.34 11.39 28.68
N THR A 29 -7.18 11.45 29.35
CA THR A 29 -7.01 11.62 30.80
C THR A 29 -7.80 10.69 31.72
N THR A 30 -7.05 9.82 32.41
CA THR A 30 -7.41 9.15 33.65
C THR A 30 -8.07 10.10 34.64
N GLY A 31 -9.39 10.04 34.72
CA GLY A 31 -10.21 10.74 35.71
C GLY A 31 -11.31 9.81 36.21
N LEU A 32 -11.11 9.24 37.40
CA LEU A 32 -12.15 8.57 38.17
C LEU A 32 -13.28 9.57 38.46
N VAL A 33 -14.35 9.53 37.68
CA VAL A 33 -15.60 10.21 38.02
C VAL A 33 -16.55 9.17 38.60
N SER A 34 -16.66 9.22 39.93
CA SER A 34 -17.69 8.50 40.70
C SER A 34 -19.07 9.07 40.35
N GLY A 35 -19.86 8.31 39.60
CA GLY A 35 -21.28 8.57 39.34
C GLY A 35 -22.15 7.77 40.30
N ARG A 36 -22.82 8.49 41.22
CA ARG A 36 -23.87 8.00 42.12
C ARG A 36 -25.03 7.38 41.32
N ASN A 37 -25.38 6.15 41.70
CA ASN A 37 -26.63 5.39 41.47
C ASN A 37 -26.36 4.10 40.68
N GLY A 38 -26.35 3.00 41.44
CA GLY A 38 -26.03 1.66 40.97
C GLY A 38 -27.15 1.00 40.19
N GLU A 39 -27.13 1.19 38.87
CA GLU A 39 -27.67 0.23 37.91
C GLU A 39 -26.66 0.06 36.76
N PRO A 40 -26.15 -1.16 36.51
CA PRO A 40 -25.34 -1.40 35.33
C PRO A 40 -26.25 -1.36 34.09
N SER A 41 -26.13 -0.30 33.31
CA SER A 41 -26.71 -0.21 31.96
C SER A 41 -26.17 -1.36 31.10
N ALA A 42 -27.05 -2.28 30.68
CA ALA A 42 -26.75 -3.39 29.78
C ALA A 42 -26.44 -2.97 28.32
N ARG A 43 -26.16 -1.69 28.08
CA ARG A 43 -25.65 -1.17 26.81
C ARG A 43 -24.23 -0.69 27.03
N GLY A 44 -23.24 -1.55 26.82
CA GLY A 44 -21.85 -1.08 26.79
C GLY A 44 -20.74 -2.10 26.94
N MET A 45 -21.02 -3.38 27.16
CA MET A 45 -19.96 -4.37 27.33
C MET A 45 -20.31 -5.68 26.61
N TRP A 46 -20.16 -5.68 25.28
CA TRP A 46 -19.76 -6.93 24.64
C TRP A 46 -18.26 -7.06 24.87
N PRO A 47 -17.78 -8.06 25.65
CA PRO A 47 -16.35 -8.23 25.87
C PRO A 47 -15.63 -8.36 24.53
N LEU A 48 -14.45 -7.75 24.37
CA LEU A 48 -13.65 -7.83 23.14
C LEU A 48 -13.51 -9.28 22.62
N ALA A 49 -13.42 -10.25 23.53
CA ALA A 49 -13.44 -11.68 23.24
C ALA A 49 -14.69 -12.16 22.47
N SER A 50 -15.87 -11.60 22.75
CA SER A 50 -17.13 -11.94 22.06
C SER A 50 -17.22 -11.35 20.65
N ARG A 51 -16.57 -10.21 20.38
CA ARG A 51 -16.48 -9.65 19.02
C ARG A 51 -15.51 -10.45 18.16
N SER A 52 -14.33 -10.78 18.70
CA SER A 52 -13.35 -11.68 18.08
C SER A 52 -13.99 -13.02 17.66
N LEU A 53 -14.74 -13.62 18.58
CA LEU A 53 -15.41 -14.90 18.35
C LEU A 53 -16.54 -14.80 17.30
N LEU A 54 -17.28 -13.68 17.27
CA LEU A 54 -18.28 -13.40 16.24
C LEU A 54 -17.64 -13.18 14.86
N TYR A 55 -16.53 -12.43 14.78
CA TYR A 55 -15.79 -12.25 13.54
C TYR A 55 -15.19 -13.56 13.04
N ARG A 56 -14.61 -14.37 13.93
CA ARG A 56 -14.17 -15.72 13.61
C ARG A 56 -15.32 -16.53 13.02
N LEU A 57 -16.45 -16.64 13.72
CA LEU A 57 -17.64 -17.37 13.22
C LEU A 57 -18.13 -16.84 11.87
N ILE A 58 -18.22 -15.52 11.67
CA ILE A 58 -18.67 -14.95 10.40
C ILE A 58 -17.67 -15.27 9.29
N ILE A 59 -16.37 -15.19 9.55
CA ILE A 59 -15.35 -15.41 8.52
C ILE A 59 -15.19 -16.91 8.22
N THR A 60 -15.04 -17.75 9.24
CA THR A 60 -14.83 -19.20 9.07
C THR A 60 -16.08 -19.94 8.67
N ASP A 61 -17.26 -19.53 9.15
CA ASP A 61 -18.48 -20.34 8.97
C ASP A 61 -19.45 -19.72 7.96
N LEU A 62 -19.27 -18.44 7.59
CA LEU A 62 -20.10 -17.78 6.59
C LEU A 62 -19.30 -17.38 5.35
N VAL A 63 -18.22 -16.60 5.49
CA VAL A 63 -17.48 -16.05 4.35
C VAL A 63 -16.71 -17.17 3.64
N CYS A 64 -15.84 -17.91 4.33
CA CYS A 64 -15.04 -18.96 3.69
C CYS A 64 -15.89 -20.06 3.01
N PRO A 65 -16.95 -20.60 3.65
CA PRO A 65 -17.82 -21.60 3.01
C PRO A 65 -18.66 -21.03 1.87
N LEU A 66 -19.08 -19.76 1.95
CA LEU A 66 -19.75 -19.09 0.85
C LEU A 66 -18.80 -18.92 -0.34
N CYS A 67 -17.53 -18.59 -0.09
CA CYS A 67 -16.51 -18.48 -1.13
C CYS A 67 -16.24 -19.83 -1.81
N GLU A 68 -16.12 -20.89 -1.01
CA GLU A 68 -15.91 -22.26 -1.50
C GLU A 68 -17.14 -22.76 -2.28
N TYR A 69 -18.35 -22.49 -1.78
CA TYR A 69 -19.61 -22.77 -2.47
C TYR A 69 -19.72 -22.03 -3.81
N LEU A 70 -19.40 -20.73 -3.85
CA LEU A 70 -19.43 -19.92 -5.06
C LEU A 70 -18.46 -20.44 -6.13
N ARG A 71 -17.28 -20.91 -5.72
CA ARG A 71 -16.30 -21.56 -6.60
C ARG A 71 -16.78 -22.88 -7.21
N HIS A 72 -17.65 -23.62 -6.50
CA HIS A 72 -18.10 -24.95 -6.91
C HIS A 72 -19.46 -24.98 -7.62
N THR A 73 -20.29 -23.95 -7.50
CA THR A 73 -21.71 -23.98 -7.96
C THR A 73 -22.03 -23.06 -9.12
N VAL A 74 -21.17 -22.10 -9.44
CA VAL A 74 -21.37 -21.16 -10.54
C VAL A 74 -20.43 -21.55 -11.68
N GLY A 75 -20.98 -21.77 -12.89
CA GLY A 75 -20.19 -22.14 -14.07
C GLY A 75 -19.30 -20.98 -14.58
N PRO A 76 -18.45 -21.22 -15.60
CA PRO A 76 -17.44 -20.27 -16.04
C PRO A 76 -18.10 -19.06 -16.69
N GLY A 77 -18.15 -17.93 -15.99
CA GLY A 77 -18.74 -16.68 -16.46
C GLY A 77 -18.37 -15.52 -15.55
N ASP A 78 -18.63 -14.29 -16.01
CA ASP A 78 -18.21 -13.04 -15.35
C ASP A 78 -18.68 -12.94 -13.87
N LEU A 79 -19.77 -13.61 -13.51
CA LEU A 79 -20.27 -13.72 -12.13
C LEU A 79 -19.29 -14.38 -11.15
N GLU A 80 -18.41 -15.27 -11.61
CA GLU A 80 -17.38 -15.95 -10.78
C GLU A 80 -16.29 -14.96 -10.34
N ILE A 81 -15.92 -14.04 -11.24
CA ILE A 81 -14.88 -13.03 -11.01
C ILE A 81 -15.40 -12.01 -10.00
N ASP A 82 -16.61 -11.48 -10.20
CA ASP A 82 -17.21 -10.48 -9.30
C ASP A 82 -17.39 -11.01 -7.87
N ALA A 83 -17.80 -12.28 -7.73
CA ALA A 83 -18.03 -12.90 -6.43
C ALA A 83 -16.70 -13.19 -5.70
N ALA A 84 -15.68 -13.65 -6.42
CA ALA A 84 -14.35 -13.87 -5.87
C ALA A 84 -13.68 -12.55 -5.47
N GLU A 85 -13.79 -11.50 -6.28
CA GLU A 85 -13.26 -10.17 -5.96
C GLU A 85 -13.95 -9.56 -4.72
N MET A 86 -15.27 -9.72 -4.62
CA MET A 86 -16.02 -9.28 -3.44
C MET A 86 -15.61 -10.04 -2.18
N ALA A 87 -15.40 -11.35 -2.28
CA ALA A 87 -14.91 -12.17 -1.18
C ALA A 87 -13.52 -11.75 -0.71
N VAL A 88 -12.58 -11.56 -1.64
CA VAL A 88 -11.23 -11.07 -1.33
C VAL A 88 -11.31 -9.70 -0.65
N SER A 89 -12.15 -8.78 -1.16
CA SER A 89 -12.35 -7.46 -0.56
C SER A 89 -12.84 -7.53 0.90
N CYS A 90 -13.80 -8.41 1.19
CA CYS A 90 -14.27 -8.65 2.56
C CYS A 90 -13.16 -9.20 3.47
N LEU A 91 -12.35 -10.14 2.96
CA LEU A 91 -11.22 -10.71 3.70
C LEU A 91 -10.13 -9.66 3.96
N LEU A 92 -9.83 -8.77 3.01
CA LEU A 92 -8.88 -7.66 3.18
C LEU A 92 -9.31 -6.71 4.30
N ILE A 93 -10.60 -6.37 4.38
CA ILE A 93 -11.12 -5.58 5.50
C ILE A 93 -10.85 -6.33 6.82
N GLY A 94 -11.07 -7.65 6.85
CA GLY A 94 -10.73 -8.51 7.97
C GLY A 94 -9.23 -8.51 8.33
N CYS A 95 -8.33 -8.45 7.33
CA CYS A 95 -6.89 -8.32 7.54
C CYS A 95 -6.50 -7.03 8.26
N THR A 96 -7.31 -5.97 8.17
CA THR A 96 -7.07 -4.72 8.92
C THR A 96 -7.55 -4.75 10.38
N SER A 97 -8.10 -5.88 10.84
CA SER A 97 -8.57 -6.04 12.22
C SER A 97 -7.42 -5.91 13.22
N CYS A 98 -7.68 -5.27 14.38
CA CYS A 98 -6.74 -5.22 15.51
C CYS A 98 -6.53 -6.59 16.17
N ASP A 99 -7.39 -7.57 15.86
CA ASP A 99 -7.28 -8.93 16.35
C ASP A 99 -6.35 -9.74 15.43
N GLN A 100 -5.18 -10.12 15.97
CA GLN A 100 -4.15 -10.89 15.25
C GLN A 100 -4.67 -12.24 14.75
N ASP A 101 -5.54 -12.89 15.51
CA ASP A 101 -6.08 -14.19 15.13
C ASP A 101 -7.03 -14.08 13.94
N VAL A 102 -7.90 -13.06 13.95
CA VAL A 102 -8.80 -12.77 12.83
C VAL A 102 -7.98 -12.42 11.59
N ARG A 103 -6.98 -11.55 11.74
CA ARG A 103 -6.08 -11.16 10.65
C ARG A 103 -5.40 -12.38 10.03
N LYS A 104 -4.80 -13.24 10.85
CA LYS A 104 -4.14 -14.46 10.41
C LYS A 104 -5.09 -15.38 9.65
N ILE A 105 -6.31 -15.59 10.15
CA ILE A 105 -7.32 -16.41 9.45
C ILE A 105 -7.65 -15.80 8.09
N CYS A 106 -7.83 -14.48 8.01
CA CYS A 106 -8.14 -13.81 6.74
C CYS A 106 -7.00 -13.92 5.73
N VAL A 107 -5.76 -13.65 6.16
CA VAL A 107 -4.57 -13.75 5.31
C VAL A 107 -4.40 -15.18 4.78
N LEU A 108 -4.51 -16.18 5.66
CA LEU A 108 -4.44 -17.58 5.25
C LEU A 108 -5.60 -17.97 4.33
N SER A 109 -6.80 -17.44 4.56
CA SER A 109 -7.95 -17.70 3.70
C SER A 109 -7.76 -17.12 2.29
N ILE A 110 -7.19 -15.92 2.17
CA ILE A 110 -6.79 -15.32 0.89
C ILE A 110 -5.76 -16.20 0.20
N TYR A 111 -4.71 -16.58 0.94
CA TYR A 111 -3.63 -17.43 0.43
C TYR A 111 -4.17 -18.78 -0.06
N ASP A 112 -4.82 -19.56 0.80
CA ASP A 112 -5.23 -20.93 0.51
C ASP A 112 -6.27 -21.01 -0.61
N ASN A 113 -7.24 -20.10 -0.63
CA ASN A 113 -8.41 -20.22 -1.51
C ASN A 113 -8.30 -19.42 -2.81
N PHE A 114 -7.67 -18.24 -2.79
CA PHE A 114 -7.73 -17.29 -3.91
C PHE A 114 -6.40 -17.10 -4.63
N MET A 115 -5.27 -17.30 -3.95
CA MET A 115 -3.97 -17.20 -4.59
C MET A 115 -3.75 -18.38 -5.56
N PRO A 116 -3.37 -18.14 -6.83
CA PRO A 116 -3.03 -19.21 -7.75
C PRO A 116 -1.84 -20.02 -7.28
N GLU A 117 -1.83 -21.34 -7.51
CA GLU A 117 -0.73 -22.24 -7.12
C GLU A 117 0.64 -21.78 -7.65
N ALA A 118 0.68 -21.22 -8.85
CA ALA A 118 1.89 -20.61 -9.40
C ALA A 118 2.44 -19.48 -8.51
N ALA A 119 1.56 -18.61 -8.00
CA ALA A 119 1.94 -17.51 -7.11
C ALA A 119 2.27 -17.99 -5.68
N LYS A 120 1.71 -19.12 -5.23
CA LYS A 120 2.08 -19.74 -3.95
C LYS A 120 3.52 -20.25 -3.97
N SER A 121 3.97 -20.77 -5.12
CA SER A 121 5.24 -21.49 -5.28
C SER A 121 6.50 -20.64 -5.08
N ARG A 122 6.44 -19.34 -5.39
CA ARG A 122 7.58 -18.43 -5.30
C ARG A 122 7.19 -17.10 -4.66
N ILE A 123 8.08 -16.57 -3.81
CA ILE A 123 7.82 -15.34 -3.06
C ILE A 123 7.74 -14.09 -3.96
N ASP A 124 8.47 -14.04 -5.07
CA ASP A 124 8.43 -12.95 -6.04
C ASP A 124 7.14 -12.97 -6.89
N ASP A 125 6.66 -14.15 -7.28
CA ASP A 125 5.36 -14.30 -7.94
C ASP A 125 4.19 -13.98 -6.98
N ARG A 126 4.35 -14.30 -5.70
CA ARG A 126 3.42 -13.91 -4.63
C ARG A 126 3.31 -12.41 -4.47
N LEU A 127 4.46 -11.73 -4.39
CA LEU A 127 4.55 -10.27 -4.33
C LEU A 127 3.89 -9.64 -5.56
N ALA A 128 4.26 -10.11 -6.77
CA ALA A 128 3.66 -9.62 -8.01
C ALA A 128 2.14 -9.85 -8.06
N TRP A 129 1.65 -10.97 -7.56
CA TRP A 129 0.22 -11.26 -7.48
C TRP A 129 -0.48 -10.31 -6.50
N ALA A 130 0.04 -10.13 -5.28
CA ALA A 130 -0.55 -9.25 -4.28
C ALA A 130 -0.62 -7.80 -4.75
N LEU A 131 0.37 -7.33 -5.52
CA LEU A 131 0.41 -5.99 -6.09
C LEU A 131 -0.54 -5.78 -7.27
N SER A 132 -0.76 -6.80 -8.12
CA SER A 132 -1.46 -6.63 -9.41
C SER A 132 -2.86 -7.21 -9.49
N ARG A 133 -3.23 -8.16 -8.62
CA ARG A 133 -4.49 -8.91 -8.71
C ARG A 133 -5.46 -8.62 -7.59
N ILE A 134 -4.99 -8.02 -6.49
CA ILE A 134 -5.84 -7.66 -5.36
C ILE A 134 -6.38 -6.26 -5.59
N ASN A 135 -7.70 -6.09 -5.43
CA ASN A 135 -8.31 -4.78 -5.40
C ASN A 135 -8.15 -4.14 -4.00
N TRP A 136 -7.20 -3.22 -3.90
CA TRP A 136 -6.90 -2.49 -2.67
C TRP A 136 -7.85 -1.31 -2.38
N GLU A 137 -8.81 -1.01 -3.27
CA GLU A 137 -9.73 0.12 -3.10
C GLU A 137 -10.56 0.02 -1.82
N CYS A 138 -10.94 -1.19 -1.41
CA CYS A 138 -11.75 -1.44 -0.21
C CYS A 138 -11.06 -1.06 1.11
N VAL A 139 -9.73 -0.94 1.11
CA VAL A 139 -8.90 -0.52 2.25
C VAL A 139 -8.06 0.71 1.93
N SER A 140 -8.42 1.44 0.88
CA SER A 140 -7.67 2.61 0.38
C SER A 140 -7.67 3.80 1.33
N ASP A 141 -8.51 3.82 2.35
CA ASP A 141 -8.50 4.82 3.44
C ASP A 141 -7.47 4.49 4.55
N ARG A 142 -6.83 3.32 4.49
CA ARG A 142 -5.94 2.80 5.53
C ARG A 142 -4.53 2.55 5.00
N TYR A 143 -3.55 2.61 5.91
CA TYR A 143 -2.20 2.16 5.61
C TYR A 143 -2.16 0.62 5.54
N PHE A 144 -2.29 0.06 4.34
CA PHE A 144 -2.43 -1.38 4.13
C PHE A 144 -1.11 -2.11 3.82
N ILE A 145 0.04 -1.42 3.83
CA ILE A 145 1.37 -2.05 3.66
C ILE A 145 1.57 -3.26 4.60
N PRO A 146 1.16 -3.23 5.89
CA PRO A 146 1.28 -4.40 6.74
C PRO A 146 0.49 -5.62 6.23
N VAL A 147 -0.69 -5.41 5.64
CA VAL A 147 -1.49 -6.49 5.03
C VAL A 147 -0.80 -7.04 3.79
N LEU A 148 -0.18 -6.17 3.00
CA LEU A 148 0.56 -6.59 1.81
C LEU A 148 1.83 -7.39 2.19
N LEU A 149 2.55 -6.95 3.22
CA LEU A 149 3.64 -7.70 3.83
C LEU A 149 3.16 -9.04 4.40
N ASP A 150 2.02 -9.06 5.08
CA ASP A 150 1.43 -10.28 5.63
C ASP A 150 1.13 -11.30 4.51
N LEU A 151 0.53 -10.87 3.41
CA LEU A 151 0.24 -11.72 2.26
C LEU A 151 1.49 -12.30 1.61
N VAL A 152 2.62 -11.61 1.67
CA VAL A 152 3.89 -12.05 1.10
C VAL A 152 4.65 -12.94 2.08
N LEU A 153 4.74 -12.54 3.34
CA LEU A 153 5.65 -13.10 4.35
C LEU A 153 5.01 -14.15 5.26
N ILE A 154 3.75 -14.02 5.67
CA ILE A 154 3.12 -15.01 6.58
C ILE A 154 3.06 -16.41 5.96
N PRO A 155 2.69 -16.59 4.68
CA PRO A 155 2.68 -17.91 4.07
C PRO A 155 4.08 -18.46 3.81
N CYS A 156 5.13 -17.65 3.99
CA CYS A 156 6.51 -18.13 4.01
C CYS A 156 6.85 -18.91 5.28
N ASP A 157 5.91 -19.19 6.21
CA ASP A 157 6.15 -20.13 7.32
C ASP A 157 4.91 -20.99 7.67
N LEU A 158 4.35 -21.63 6.64
CA LEU A 158 3.97 -23.06 6.70
C LEU A 158 5.18 -23.96 6.35
N LEU A 159 6.42 -23.43 6.40
CA LEU A 159 7.66 -24.15 6.12
C LEU A 159 7.91 -25.20 7.21
N LYS A 160 7.72 -26.45 6.79
CA LYS A 160 7.98 -27.64 7.58
C LYS A 160 9.44 -27.69 8.04
N PRO A 161 9.72 -28.20 9.26
CA PRO A 161 11.01 -28.79 9.53
C PRO A 161 11.02 -30.16 8.85
N GLU A 162 11.59 -30.26 7.65
CA GLU A 162 12.07 -31.55 7.16
C GLU A 162 13.57 -31.41 6.87
N ASP A 163 14.33 -31.87 7.87
CA ASP A 163 15.67 -32.43 7.85
C ASP A 163 16.74 -31.82 6.92
N SER A 164 17.74 -31.22 7.58
CA SER A 164 19.18 -31.25 7.25
C SER A 164 19.57 -31.28 5.76
N GLY A 165 19.97 -30.13 5.24
CA GLY A 165 20.76 -30.07 4.01
C GLY A 165 21.25 -28.65 3.75
N ASP A 166 22.56 -28.47 3.81
CA ASP A 166 23.31 -27.24 3.51
C ASP A 166 22.63 -26.35 2.45
N SER A 167 22.30 -25.13 2.86
CA SER A 167 21.95 -24.05 1.95
C SER A 167 22.28 -22.73 2.64
N ASP A 168 23.52 -22.29 2.45
CA ASP A 168 23.94 -20.90 2.63
C ASP A 168 23.02 -19.99 1.79
N SER A 169 21.94 -19.55 2.39
CA SER A 169 21.05 -18.52 1.88
C SER A 169 20.78 -17.57 3.04
N THR A 170 21.82 -16.82 3.40
CA THR A 170 21.75 -15.65 4.26
C THR A 170 20.83 -14.62 3.63
N MET A 171 19.54 -14.80 3.88
CA MET A 171 18.48 -13.85 3.58
C MET A 171 18.59 -12.74 4.64
N TRP A 172 18.32 -11.48 4.26
CA TRP A 172 18.17 -10.29 5.13
C TRP A 172 19.49 -9.55 5.53
N PRO A 173 19.97 -8.57 4.74
CA PRO A 173 20.82 -7.49 5.26
C PRO A 173 19.95 -6.63 6.17
N THR A 174 20.31 -6.59 7.44
CA THR A 174 19.46 -6.06 8.51
C THR A 174 20.08 -4.77 9.04
N GLU A 175 19.53 -3.60 8.70
CA GLU A 175 19.88 -2.34 9.36
C GLU A 175 18.68 -1.65 10.00
N ALA A 176 17.45 -1.92 9.56
CA ALA A 176 16.24 -1.37 10.20
C ALA A 176 15.61 -2.27 11.29
N ILE A 177 15.96 -3.56 11.34
CA ILE A 177 15.41 -4.51 12.32
C ILE A 177 16.51 -4.76 13.36
N GLY A 178 16.37 -4.19 14.56
CA GLY A 178 17.47 -4.00 15.53
C GLY A 178 18.32 -5.24 15.90
N GLU A 179 19.42 -5.02 16.62
CA GLU A 179 20.42 -6.07 16.97
C GLU A 179 19.83 -7.33 17.61
N VAL A 180 18.70 -7.22 18.33
CA VAL A 180 17.98 -8.36 18.93
C VAL A 180 17.51 -9.38 17.88
N VAL A 181 17.13 -8.93 16.68
CA VAL A 181 16.67 -9.79 15.58
C VAL A 181 17.86 -10.43 14.85
N LYS A 182 19.05 -9.82 14.90
CA LYS A 182 20.30 -10.40 14.36
C LYS A 182 20.85 -11.54 15.22
N GLU A 183 20.62 -11.50 16.52
CA GLU A 183 21.09 -12.51 17.47
C GLU A 183 20.17 -13.74 17.57
N MET A 184 19.00 -13.73 16.91
CA MET A 184 18.07 -14.86 16.90
C MET A 184 18.51 -15.93 15.91
N GLU A 185 18.81 -17.12 16.43
CA GLU A 185 19.16 -18.30 15.62
C GLU A 185 17.94 -18.89 14.90
N ASP A 186 16.71 -18.72 15.44
CA ASP A 186 15.48 -19.24 14.83
C ASP A 186 14.85 -18.22 13.84
N PRO A 187 14.86 -18.49 12.53
CA PRO A 187 14.24 -17.61 11.53
C PRO A 187 12.74 -17.42 11.75
N ARG A 188 12.06 -18.36 12.42
CA ARG A 188 10.63 -18.27 12.71
C ARG A 188 10.32 -17.28 13.82
N GLU A 189 11.06 -17.33 14.93
CA GLU A 189 10.93 -16.34 16.01
C GLU A 189 11.25 -14.94 15.49
N ARG A 190 12.27 -14.86 14.62
CA ARG A 190 12.64 -13.64 13.91
C ARG A 190 11.49 -13.09 13.05
N LEU A 191 10.85 -13.94 12.26
CA LEU A 191 9.72 -13.55 11.41
C LEU A 191 8.49 -13.11 12.24
N MET A 192 8.21 -13.79 13.35
CA MET A 192 7.10 -13.41 14.24
C MET A 192 7.36 -12.05 14.90
N LEU A 193 8.57 -11.78 15.38
CA LEU A 193 8.91 -10.48 15.96
C LEU A 193 8.83 -9.35 14.92
N VAL A 194 9.30 -9.61 13.69
CA VAL A 194 9.18 -8.66 12.58
C VAL A 194 7.70 -8.40 12.28
N HIS A 195 6.89 -9.45 12.22
CA HIS A 195 5.44 -9.36 12.03
C HIS A 195 4.75 -8.53 13.11
N GLU A 196 5.08 -8.73 14.38
CA GLU A 196 4.54 -7.90 15.46
C GLU A 196 4.99 -6.44 15.35
N ALA A 197 6.26 -6.21 15.00
CA ALA A 197 6.84 -4.89 14.92
C ALA A 197 6.21 -4.04 13.79
N TYR A 198 6.12 -4.56 12.56
CA TYR A 198 5.54 -3.79 11.45
C TYR A 198 4.02 -3.65 11.55
N ASN A 199 3.33 -4.54 12.27
CA ASN A 199 1.90 -4.38 12.53
C ASN A 199 1.57 -3.39 13.64
N GLY A 200 2.53 -3.11 14.52
CA GLY A 200 2.40 -2.11 15.58
C GLY A 200 2.81 -0.69 15.17
N SER A 201 3.57 -0.52 14.08
CA SER A 201 4.11 0.78 13.67
C SER A 201 4.15 0.96 12.16
N VAL A 202 3.60 2.09 11.69
CA VAL A 202 3.61 2.50 10.28
C VAL A 202 5.04 2.70 9.77
N ASP A 203 5.90 3.31 10.59
CA ASP A 203 7.30 3.58 10.23
C ASP A 203 8.08 2.26 10.07
N VAL A 204 7.85 1.29 10.96
CA VAL A 204 8.51 -0.01 10.85
C VAL A 204 8.04 -0.75 9.60
N ALA A 205 6.74 -0.71 9.29
CA ALA A 205 6.22 -1.29 8.06
C ALA A 205 6.76 -0.63 6.79
N HIS A 206 6.99 0.68 6.82
CA HIS A 206 7.64 1.41 5.72
C HIS A 206 9.06 0.88 5.47
N GLU A 207 9.90 0.81 6.52
CA GLU A 207 11.27 0.33 6.42
C GLU A 207 11.35 -1.15 5.99
N VAL A 208 10.51 -1.99 6.59
CA VAL A 208 10.44 -3.42 6.23
C VAL A 208 9.99 -3.58 4.78
N TRP A 209 9.05 -2.76 4.30
CA TRP A 209 8.65 -2.78 2.91
C TRP A 209 9.80 -2.46 1.96
N ILE A 210 10.55 -1.39 2.21
CA ILE A 210 11.68 -0.99 1.34
C ILE A 210 12.68 -2.15 1.21
N GLN A 211 13.05 -2.76 2.35
CA GLN A 211 14.00 -3.87 2.38
C GLN A 211 13.49 -5.14 1.70
N VAL A 212 12.24 -5.52 1.95
CA VAL A 212 11.63 -6.72 1.38
C VAL A 212 11.41 -6.53 -0.12
N PHE A 213 10.91 -5.37 -0.53
CA PHE A 213 10.64 -5.08 -1.92
C PHE A 213 11.93 -5.06 -2.74
N SER A 214 12.97 -4.35 -2.31
CA SER A 214 14.23 -4.26 -3.07
C SER A 214 14.91 -5.61 -3.26
N GLN A 215 14.80 -6.52 -2.28
CA GLN A 215 15.34 -7.89 -2.38
C GLN A 215 14.49 -8.82 -3.27
N LEU A 216 13.19 -8.58 -3.39
CA LEU A 216 12.24 -9.44 -4.10
C LEU A 216 11.73 -8.85 -5.42
N ALA A 217 12.19 -7.66 -5.79
CA ALA A 217 11.75 -6.89 -6.95
C ALA A 217 12.14 -7.57 -8.27
N SER A 218 11.30 -8.51 -8.72
CA SER A 218 11.32 -8.95 -10.11
C SER A 218 10.74 -7.87 -11.02
N ASN A 219 11.09 -7.86 -12.31
CA ASN A 219 10.49 -6.96 -13.32
C ASN A 219 8.95 -6.98 -13.29
N ARG A 220 8.36 -8.12 -12.93
CA ARG A 220 6.91 -8.29 -12.79
C ARG A 220 6.39 -7.57 -11.54
N ALA A 221 7.07 -7.72 -10.41
CA ALA A 221 6.73 -7.04 -9.16
C ALA A 221 6.90 -5.51 -9.27
N VAL A 222 7.97 -5.04 -9.94
CA VAL A 222 8.20 -3.62 -10.23
C VAL A 222 7.03 -3.04 -11.01
N ARG A 223 6.65 -3.63 -12.16
CA ARG A 223 5.50 -3.17 -12.95
C ARG A 223 4.19 -3.21 -12.18
N ALA A 224 3.98 -4.24 -11.35
CA ALA A 224 2.80 -4.35 -10.51
C ALA A 224 2.77 -3.24 -9.44
N CYS A 225 3.92 -2.91 -8.85
CA CYS A 225 4.05 -1.83 -7.88
C CYS A 225 3.82 -0.46 -8.51
N GLN A 226 4.37 -0.20 -9.71
CA GLN A 226 4.10 1.02 -10.48
C GLN A 226 2.60 1.19 -10.77
N TYR A 227 1.94 0.10 -11.18
CA TYR A 227 0.49 0.10 -11.42
C TYR A 227 -0.29 0.42 -10.13
N LEU A 228 0.02 -0.27 -9.03
CA LEU A 228 -0.63 -0.02 -7.75
C LEU A 228 -0.41 1.41 -7.27
N LEU A 229 0.82 1.94 -7.37
CA LEU A 229 1.17 3.32 -7.03
C LEU A 229 0.27 4.31 -7.79
N LYS A 230 0.09 4.11 -9.09
CA LYS A 230 -0.82 4.93 -9.90
C LYS A 230 -2.25 4.87 -9.38
N GLU A 231 -2.79 3.68 -9.17
CA GLU A 231 -4.16 3.49 -8.67
C GLU A 231 -4.38 4.18 -7.32
N VAL A 232 -3.49 3.96 -6.35
CA VAL A 232 -3.65 4.53 -5.00
C VAL A 232 -3.48 6.05 -4.98
N THR A 233 -2.62 6.60 -5.84
CA THR A 233 -2.42 8.04 -5.98
C THR A 233 -3.68 8.70 -6.54
N LEU A 234 -4.28 8.11 -7.58
CA LEU A 234 -5.50 8.63 -8.20
C LEU A 234 -6.73 8.53 -7.29
N ILE A 235 -6.78 7.54 -6.40
CA ILE A 235 -7.85 7.43 -5.40
C ILE A 235 -7.76 8.56 -4.36
N GLY A 236 -6.55 9.02 -4.00
CA GLY A 236 -6.32 10.22 -3.20
C GLY A 236 -6.81 10.16 -1.73
N ARG A 237 -7.21 8.99 -1.23
CA ARG A 237 -7.82 8.84 0.11
C ARG A 237 -6.81 8.86 1.28
N GLN A 238 -5.51 8.95 1.00
CA GLN A 238 -4.43 8.77 1.99
C GLN A 238 -3.53 9.99 2.19
N SER A 239 -3.94 11.17 1.70
CA SER A 239 -3.14 12.41 1.80
C SER A 239 -2.83 12.86 3.23
N ALA A 240 -3.57 12.36 4.22
CA ALA A 240 -3.36 12.66 5.64
C ALA A 240 -2.45 11.66 6.39
N LEU A 241 -2.07 10.54 5.76
CA LEU A 241 -1.21 9.52 6.38
C LEU A 241 0.26 9.88 6.20
N ASN A 242 1.10 9.52 7.18
CA ASN A 242 2.54 9.72 7.11
C ASN A 242 3.31 8.58 7.82
N PRO A 243 4.13 7.78 7.10
CA PRO A 243 4.13 7.70 5.65
C PRO A 243 2.77 7.18 5.11
N SER A 244 2.39 7.65 3.93
CA SER A 244 1.25 7.16 3.15
C SER A 244 1.65 5.95 2.30
N VAL A 245 0.67 5.18 1.79
CA VAL A 245 1.00 4.05 0.89
C VAL A 245 1.76 4.51 -0.36
N PRO A 246 1.38 5.60 -1.07
CA PRO A 246 2.17 6.09 -2.20
C PRO A 246 3.62 6.41 -1.83
N GLN A 247 3.85 7.04 -0.68
CA GLN A 247 5.21 7.29 -0.17
C GLN A 247 5.99 5.98 0.01
N THR A 248 5.38 4.98 0.64
CA THR A 248 6.02 3.69 0.89
C THR A 248 6.30 2.90 -0.38
N LEU A 249 5.34 2.84 -1.31
CA LEU A 249 5.52 2.15 -2.60
C LEU A 249 6.61 2.82 -3.44
N LEU A 250 6.59 4.15 -3.54
CA LEU A 250 7.59 4.91 -4.30
C LEU A 250 8.99 4.79 -3.69
N ALA A 251 9.11 4.79 -2.36
CA ALA A 251 10.40 4.55 -1.70
C ALA A 251 10.99 3.18 -2.07
N GLY A 252 10.18 2.12 -2.05
CA GLY A 252 10.62 0.79 -2.48
C GLY A 252 11.03 0.74 -3.96
N LEU A 253 10.33 1.46 -4.83
CA LEU A 253 10.67 1.55 -6.26
C LEU A 253 11.98 2.30 -6.49
N ASN A 254 12.23 3.40 -5.79
CA ASN A 254 13.49 4.14 -5.89
C ASN A 254 14.68 3.29 -5.44
N GLU A 255 14.53 2.50 -4.38
CA GLU A 255 15.59 1.63 -3.86
C GLU A 255 16.03 0.55 -4.86
N CYS A 256 15.13 0.10 -5.73
CA CYS A 256 15.43 -0.89 -6.77
C CYS A 256 15.62 -0.28 -8.16
N GLU A 257 15.79 1.05 -8.27
CA GLU A 257 15.89 1.78 -9.55
C GLU A 257 14.72 1.45 -10.51
N GLY A 258 13.54 1.23 -9.96
CA GLY A 258 12.37 0.70 -10.64
C GLY A 258 11.41 1.76 -11.19
N CYS A 259 11.83 3.01 -11.36
CA CYS A 259 10.94 4.14 -11.65
C CYS A 259 10.70 4.44 -13.14
N ASP A 260 11.48 3.84 -14.05
CA ASP A 260 11.44 4.13 -15.51
C ASP A 260 10.07 3.93 -16.20
N GLY A 261 9.15 3.19 -15.58
CA GLY A 261 7.82 2.92 -16.13
C GLY A 261 6.70 3.83 -15.61
N ILE A 262 7.02 4.80 -14.75
CA ILE A 262 6.02 5.66 -14.11
C ILE A 262 5.84 6.92 -14.95
N ASP A 263 4.59 7.30 -15.21
CA ASP A 263 4.28 8.58 -15.86
C ASP A 263 4.72 9.76 -14.97
N PRO A 264 5.55 10.71 -15.46
CA PRO A 264 6.00 11.87 -14.70
C PRO A 264 4.88 12.66 -14.02
N ILE A 265 3.68 12.71 -14.61
CA ILE A 265 2.51 13.40 -14.02
C ILE A 265 2.07 12.71 -12.72
N ILE A 266 2.15 11.37 -12.66
CA ILE A 266 1.82 10.61 -11.45
C ILE A 266 2.83 10.91 -10.33
N LEU A 267 4.11 11.11 -10.66
CA LEU A 267 5.13 11.50 -9.69
C LEU A 267 4.89 12.90 -9.13
N ILE A 268 4.48 13.86 -9.97
CA ILE A 268 4.06 15.20 -9.51
C ILE A 268 2.84 15.09 -8.59
N GLN A 269 1.83 14.28 -8.94
CA GLN A 269 0.65 14.07 -8.10
C GLN A 269 1.02 13.44 -6.74
N CYS A 270 1.92 12.45 -6.73
CA CYS A 270 2.45 11.87 -5.50
C CYS A 270 3.10 12.96 -4.60
N ALA A 271 3.89 13.85 -5.19
CA ALA A 271 4.52 14.93 -4.46
C ALA A 271 3.48 15.89 -3.84
N CYS A 272 2.50 16.33 -4.63
CA CYS A 272 1.48 17.28 -4.21
C CYS A 272 0.51 16.70 -3.18
N ASP A 273 -0.07 15.53 -3.46
CA ASP A 273 -1.18 14.97 -2.68
C ASP A 273 -0.70 14.12 -1.51
N HIS A 274 0.49 13.52 -1.64
CA HIS A 274 1.03 12.57 -0.66
C HIS A 274 2.38 12.99 -0.07
N ARG A 275 2.84 14.22 -0.35
CA ARG A 275 4.10 14.78 0.18
C ARG A 275 5.34 13.95 -0.18
N CYS A 276 5.32 13.27 -1.34
CA CYS A 276 6.45 12.50 -1.86
C CYS A 276 7.55 13.38 -2.51
N TRP A 277 7.76 14.62 -2.08
CA TRP A 277 8.59 15.60 -2.82
C TRP A 277 9.99 15.09 -3.18
N SER A 278 10.74 14.59 -2.19
CA SER A 278 12.09 14.05 -2.43
C SER A 278 12.04 12.78 -3.27
N LEU A 279 11.18 11.83 -2.90
CA LEU A 279 11.05 10.55 -3.61
C LEU A 279 10.64 10.72 -5.08
N ALA A 280 9.75 11.66 -5.38
CA ALA A 280 9.34 11.98 -6.73
C ALA A 280 10.45 12.69 -7.52
N SER A 281 11.20 13.58 -6.87
CA SER A 281 12.37 14.21 -7.49
C SER A 281 13.43 13.16 -7.85
N ASP A 282 13.77 12.26 -6.91
CA ASP A 282 14.75 11.19 -7.13
C ASP A 282 14.31 10.28 -8.30
N ALA A 283 13.04 9.87 -8.32
CA ALA A 283 12.47 9.05 -9.40
C ALA A 283 12.59 9.75 -10.77
N LEU A 284 12.22 11.03 -10.84
CA LEU A 284 12.31 11.79 -12.09
C LEU A 284 13.76 12.00 -12.53
N GLN A 285 14.69 12.19 -11.60
CA GLN A 285 16.12 12.31 -11.92
C GLN A 285 16.67 11.00 -12.48
N GLN A 286 16.30 9.84 -11.90
CA GLN A 286 16.65 8.52 -12.45
C GLN A 286 16.14 8.39 -13.88
N MET A 287 14.86 8.73 -14.11
CA MET A 287 14.25 8.67 -15.45
C MET A 287 14.95 9.59 -16.46
N ALA A 288 15.34 10.79 -16.03
CA ALA A 288 15.94 11.79 -16.90
C ALA A 288 17.38 11.46 -17.34
N VAL A 289 18.09 10.66 -16.54
CA VAL A 289 19.47 10.22 -16.84
C VAL A 289 19.50 8.89 -17.61
N GLY A 290 18.50 8.03 -17.43
CA GLY A 290 18.50 6.66 -17.94
C GLY A 290 17.73 6.38 -19.24
N ASN A 291 16.80 7.26 -19.66
CA ASN A 291 15.84 6.95 -20.74
C ASN A 291 16.09 7.65 -22.08
N ASP A 292 15.25 7.34 -23.06
CA ASP A 292 15.23 7.97 -24.38
C ASP A 292 14.92 9.48 -24.31
N ASP A 293 15.33 10.24 -25.33
CA ASP A 293 15.25 11.71 -25.34
C ASP A 293 13.85 12.27 -25.03
N ALA A 294 12.78 11.55 -25.37
CA ALA A 294 11.40 11.98 -25.13
C ALA A 294 10.99 11.84 -23.66
N THR A 295 11.15 10.65 -23.07
CA THR A 295 10.81 10.40 -21.66
C THR A 295 11.72 11.21 -20.73
N ALA A 296 13.00 11.34 -21.09
CA ALA A 296 13.94 12.16 -20.35
C ALA A 296 13.51 13.64 -20.36
N MET A 297 13.07 14.16 -21.50
CA MET A 297 12.57 15.53 -21.60
C MET A 297 11.30 15.75 -20.77
N GLU A 298 10.34 14.83 -20.79
CA GLU A 298 9.15 14.90 -19.94
C GLU A 298 9.50 14.89 -18.45
N ALA A 299 10.46 14.05 -18.05
CA ALA A 299 10.96 14.02 -16.68
C ALA A 299 11.62 15.36 -16.28
N TRP A 300 12.42 15.98 -17.17
CA TRP A 300 13.00 17.30 -16.91
C TRP A 300 11.96 18.40 -16.72
N TRP A 301 10.90 18.41 -17.54
CA TRP A 301 9.79 19.35 -17.37
C TRP A 301 9.07 19.13 -16.04
N ALA A 302 8.84 17.88 -15.66
CA ALA A 302 8.24 17.55 -14.37
C ALA A 302 9.12 17.97 -13.18
N ILE A 303 10.45 17.83 -13.29
CA ILE A 303 11.39 18.32 -12.28
C ILE A 303 11.27 19.84 -12.12
N LEU A 304 11.17 20.60 -13.22
CA LEU A 304 10.95 22.05 -13.14
C LEU A 304 9.64 22.40 -12.43
N ASP A 305 8.56 21.69 -12.72
CA ASP A 305 7.27 21.91 -12.07
C ASP A 305 7.35 21.62 -10.57
N LEU A 306 8.04 20.54 -10.16
CA LEU A 306 8.32 20.29 -8.75
C LEU A 306 9.14 21.41 -8.11
N CYS A 307 10.21 21.89 -8.77
CA CYS A 307 11.07 22.95 -8.24
C CYS A 307 10.30 24.26 -8.04
N ARG A 308 9.37 24.59 -8.95
CA ARG A 308 8.47 25.74 -8.81
C ARG A 308 7.54 25.63 -7.60
N LEU A 309 7.11 24.41 -7.27
CA LEU A 309 6.24 24.13 -6.13
C LEU A 309 7.00 24.12 -4.80
N THR A 310 8.23 23.58 -4.78
CA THR A 310 9.06 23.46 -3.57
C THR A 310 9.91 24.69 -3.30
N GLY A 311 10.16 25.53 -4.31
CA GLY A 311 11.06 26.66 -4.23
C GLY A 311 12.53 26.27 -4.17
N ASP A 312 12.92 25.23 -4.92
CA ASP A 312 14.32 24.76 -5.02
C ASP A 312 15.03 25.34 -6.27
N PRO A 313 15.74 26.47 -6.15
CA PRO A 313 16.33 27.16 -7.30
C PRO A 313 17.58 26.44 -7.84
N GLU A 314 18.25 25.62 -7.04
CA GLU A 314 19.47 24.93 -7.48
C GLU A 314 19.12 23.78 -8.43
N THR A 315 18.15 22.95 -8.04
CA THR A 315 17.62 21.88 -8.88
C THR A 315 16.93 22.43 -10.13
N GLU A 316 16.24 23.57 -10.01
CA GLU A 316 15.63 24.26 -11.16
C GLU A 316 16.69 24.68 -12.20
N LEU A 317 17.77 25.32 -11.76
CA LEU A 317 18.86 25.75 -12.63
C LEU A 317 19.54 24.55 -13.32
N TRP A 318 19.75 23.47 -12.57
CA TRP A 318 20.35 22.26 -13.11
C TRP A 318 19.47 21.59 -14.17
N ALA A 319 18.15 21.50 -13.93
CA ALA A 319 17.21 20.98 -14.93
C ALA A 319 17.16 21.86 -16.19
N ARG A 320 17.15 23.20 -16.05
CA ARG A 320 17.23 24.15 -17.20
C ARG A 320 18.51 23.94 -18.02
N ARG A 321 19.64 23.67 -17.37
CA ARG A 321 20.92 23.34 -18.03
C ARG A 321 20.88 22.02 -18.76
N ALA A 322 20.33 20.98 -18.13
CA ALA A 322 20.25 19.65 -18.73
C ALA A 322 19.41 19.65 -20.02
N MET A 323 18.36 20.48 -20.08
CA MET A 323 17.55 20.67 -21.29
C MET A 323 18.17 21.64 -22.32
N GLY A 324 19.25 22.36 -21.98
CA GLY A 324 19.86 23.36 -22.86
C GLY A 324 19.01 24.62 -23.06
N VAL A 325 18.10 24.93 -22.12
CA VAL A 325 17.14 26.06 -22.23
C VAL A 325 17.47 27.22 -21.27
N GLU A 326 18.55 27.14 -20.50
CA GLU A 326 18.95 28.17 -19.51
C GLU A 326 18.91 29.59 -20.10
N ASP A 327 19.62 29.81 -21.21
CA ASP A 327 19.72 31.13 -21.84
C ASP A 327 18.39 31.62 -22.44
N ALA A 328 17.64 30.72 -23.08
CA ALA A 328 16.35 31.04 -23.69
C ALA A 328 15.30 31.40 -22.63
N VAL A 329 15.26 30.66 -21.53
CA VAL A 329 14.35 30.93 -20.41
C VAL A 329 14.77 32.18 -19.65
N LEU A 330 16.07 32.41 -19.42
CA LEU A 330 16.56 33.64 -18.78
C LEU A 330 16.18 34.89 -19.61
N GLN A 331 16.29 34.78 -20.94
CA GLN A 331 15.89 35.84 -21.86
C GLN A 331 14.38 36.07 -21.81
N ALA A 332 13.57 35.01 -21.84
CA ALA A 332 12.13 35.09 -21.71
C ALA A 332 11.69 35.69 -20.35
N ASP A 333 12.25 35.22 -19.23
CA ASP A 333 11.99 35.73 -17.88
C ASP A 333 12.32 37.23 -17.78
N THR A 334 13.44 37.66 -18.39
CA THR A 334 13.83 39.07 -18.45
C THR A 334 12.81 39.91 -19.22
N LEU A 335 12.33 39.41 -20.37
CA LEU A 335 11.32 40.09 -21.18
C LEU A 335 9.96 40.16 -20.45
N LEU A 336 9.55 39.09 -19.76
CA LEU A 336 8.34 39.07 -18.94
C LEU A 336 8.41 40.10 -17.80
N LEU A 337 9.53 40.19 -17.09
CA LEU A 337 9.75 41.18 -16.03
C LEU A 337 9.73 42.62 -16.55
N GLN A 338 10.15 42.85 -17.80
CA GLN A 338 10.10 44.14 -18.46
C GLN A 338 8.72 44.45 -19.07
N GLY A 339 7.75 43.52 -19.00
CA GLY A 339 6.41 43.66 -19.55
C GLY A 339 6.31 43.39 -21.06
N HIS A 340 7.35 42.80 -21.67
CA HIS A 340 7.42 42.42 -23.08
C HIS A 340 6.85 41.02 -23.32
N TRP A 341 5.55 40.84 -23.07
CA TRP A 341 4.88 39.53 -23.10
C TRP A 341 4.88 38.85 -24.48
N VAL A 342 4.88 39.63 -25.57
CA VAL A 342 4.86 39.11 -26.95
C VAL A 342 6.25 38.67 -27.40
N ASP A 343 7.29 39.38 -26.97
CA ASP A 343 8.67 39.05 -27.32
C ASP A 343 9.21 37.87 -26.49
N ALA A 344 8.57 37.60 -25.34
CA ALA A 344 8.90 36.48 -24.46
C ALA A 344 8.30 35.12 -24.90
N GLN A 345 7.35 35.12 -25.86
CA GLN A 345 6.56 33.97 -26.28
C GLN A 345 7.19 33.23 -27.47
#